data_AF-A0A3E3I253-F1
#
_entry.id   AF-A0A3E3I253-F1
#
_cell.length_a   1.000
_cell.length_b   1.000
_cell.length_c   1.000
_cell.angle_alpha   90.00
_cell.angle_beta   90.00
_cell.angle_gamma   90.00
#
_symmetry.space_group_name_H-M   'P 1'
#
loop_
_entity.id
_entity.type
_entity.pdbx_description
1 polymer ?
#
loop_
_entity_poly.entity_id
_entity_poly.type
_entity_poly.pdbx_seq_one_letter_code
_entity_poly.pdbx_strand_id
1 'polypeptide(L)'
;MNDLAASFAENLIFVLEFLGLVAAMVIIAYVVEKWERKKNGNRERTLTTRKIAMIGVFSAIAVILHMLDFPIPFAPEFYKMDFSELPALIGAFAFGPVAAVMIEFCKIILKLLFKGTSTAFVGDLANFIIGCSFLLPASIIYLFRKNKKNAIIGCVVGTLVMTVFGTAFNAVYLLPKFAELYGMPLDSIVGLGHAINPSINSVTTLALFAVAPMNLMKGGIVSIVTMLIYKKLSPILHSKK
;
A
#
# COMPACT_ATOMS: atom_id res chain seq x y z
N MET A 1 16.32 -18.93 -2.39
CA MET A 1 16.64 -18.00 -3.51
C MET A 1 16.38 -18.60 -4.89
N ASN A 2 16.53 -19.93 -5.11
CA ASN A 2 16.21 -20.56 -6.41
C ASN A 2 14.72 -20.43 -6.83
N ASP A 3 13.81 -20.26 -5.87
CA ASP A 3 12.36 -20.22 -6.12
C ASP A 3 11.85 -18.85 -6.64
N LEU A 4 12.47 -17.75 -6.19
CA LEU A 4 12.06 -16.39 -6.59
C LEU A 4 12.45 -16.10 -8.04
N ALA A 5 13.63 -16.55 -8.47
CA ALA A 5 14.08 -16.38 -9.85
C ALA A 5 13.22 -17.19 -10.84
N ALA A 6 12.82 -18.40 -10.45
CA ALA A 6 11.88 -19.22 -11.22
C ALA A 6 10.51 -18.55 -11.31
N SER A 7 9.95 -18.14 -10.16
CA SER A 7 8.68 -17.40 -10.10
C SER A 7 8.70 -16.14 -10.97
N PHE A 8 9.82 -15.39 -10.96
CA PHE A 8 9.98 -14.19 -11.77
C PHE A 8 9.98 -14.50 -13.27
N ALA A 9 10.67 -15.56 -13.69
CA ALA A 9 10.73 -15.96 -15.09
C ALA A 9 9.35 -16.40 -15.61
N GLU A 10 8.61 -17.17 -14.80
CA GLU A 10 7.25 -17.64 -15.13
C GLU A 10 6.23 -16.50 -15.21
N ASN A 11 6.40 -15.46 -14.39
CA ASN A 11 5.45 -14.36 -14.26
C ASN A 11 5.99 -13.03 -14.82
N LEU A 12 6.94 -13.08 -15.76
CA LEU A 12 7.67 -11.90 -16.24
C LEU A 12 6.76 -10.77 -16.73
N ILE A 13 5.73 -11.12 -17.52
CA ILE A 13 4.77 -10.13 -18.06
C ILE A 13 4.05 -9.41 -16.92
N PHE A 14 3.58 -10.15 -15.92
CA PHE A 14 2.90 -9.59 -14.76
C PHE A 14 3.83 -8.72 -13.90
N VAL A 15 5.10 -9.10 -13.77
CA VAL A 15 6.10 -8.29 -13.07
C VAL A 15 6.37 -6.97 -13.83
N LEU A 16 6.41 -6.99 -15.16
CA LEU A 16 6.54 -5.78 -15.97
C LEU A 16 5.32 -4.85 -15.82
N GLU A 17 4.11 -5.41 -15.78
CA GLU A 17 2.89 -4.64 -15.47
C GLU A 17 2.97 -3.99 -14.08
N PHE A 18 3.43 -4.74 -13.09
CA PHE A 18 3.65 -4.22 -11.73
C PHE A 18 4.65 -3.06 -11.74
N LEU A 19 5.82 -3.20 -12.39
CA LEU A 19 6.81 -2.13 -12.48
C LEU A 19 6.27 -0.89 -13.23
N GLY A 20 5.44 -1.10 -14.27
CA GLY A 20 4.74 -0.02 -14.97
C GLY A 20 3.81 0.76 -14.04
N LEU A 21 3.03 0.07 -13.21
CA LEU A 21 2.16 0.69 -12.20
C LEU A 21 2.97 1.45 -11.14
N VAL A 22 4.09 0.90 -10.67
CA VAL A 22 4.99 1.60 -9.75
C VAL A 22 5.49 2.90 -10.37
N ALA A 23 5.97 2.85 -11.62
CA ALA A 23 6.45 4.03 -12.33
C ALA A 23 5.35 5.10 -12.47
N ALA A 24 4.13 4.70 -12.82
CA ALA A 24 2.98 5.61 -12.91
C ALA A 24 2.69 6.30 -11.56
N MET A 25 2.69 5.56 -10.45
CA MET A 25 2.44 6.11 -9.12
C MET A 25 3.54 7.06 -8.66
N VAL A 26 4.81 6.75 -8.98
CA VAL A 26 5.95 7.64 -8.72
C VAL A 26 5.83 8.93 -9.53
N ILE A 27 5.44 8.85 -10.81
CA ILE A 27 5.24 10.03 -11.66
C ILE A 27 4.12 10.91 -11.11
N ILE A 28 2.96 10.32 -10.76
CA ILE A 28 1.83 11.05 -10.16
C ILE A 28 2.28 11.76 -8.88
N ALA A 29 2.94 11.04 -7.97
CA ALA A 29 3.45 11.61 -6.72
C ALA A 29 4.44 12.76 -6.96
N TYR A 30 5.35 12.58 -7.93
CA TYR A 30 6.36 13.57 -8.28
C TYR A 30 5.73 14.83 -8.88
N VAL A 31 4.78 14.67 -9.79
CA VAL A 31 4.06 15.80 -10.42
C VAL A 31 3.30 16.59 -9.36
N VAL A 32 2.61 15.92 -8.42
CA VAL A 32 1.88 16.59 -7.35
C VAL A 32 2.82 17.37 -6.42
N GLU A 33 3.93 16.78 -5.99
CA GLU A 33 4.93 17.49 -5.17
C GLU A 33 5.54 18.68 -5.92
N LYS A 34 5.86 18.51 -7.21
CA LYS A 34 6.43 19.60 -8.03
C LYS A 34 5.42 20.74 -8.19
N TRP A 35 4.14 20.42 -8.33
CA TRP A 35 3.07 21.42 -8.42
C TRP A 35 2.90 22.19 -7.11
N GLU A 36 2.89 21.51 -5.97
CA GLU A 36 2.81 22.15 -4.65
C GLU A 36 4.01 23.07 -4.40
N ARG A 37 5.22 22.61 -4.70
CA ARG A 37 6.45 23.41 -4.56
C ARG A 37 6.42 24.67 -5.42
N LYS A 38 5.99 24.54 -6.68
CA LYS A 38 5.84 25.69 -7.60
C LYS A 38 4.85 26.72 -7.04
N LYS A 39 3.72 26.26 -6.49
CA LYS A 39 2.70 27.13 -5.88
C LYS A 39 3.26 27.90 -4.66
N ASN A 40 4.12 27.27 -3.88
CA ASN A 40 4.72 27.86 -2.67
C ASN A 40 6.08 28.56 -2.92
N GLY A 41 6.50 28.71 -4.19
CA GLY A 41 7.77 29.37 -4.55
C GLY A 41 9.03 28.61 -4.10
N ASN A 42 8.90 27.34 -3.69
CA ASN A 42 10.02 26.54 -3.20
C ASN A 42 10.83 25.97 -4.38
N ARG A 43 12.13 26.29 -4.43
CA ARG A 43 13.08 25.84 -5.47
C ARG A 43 13.90 24.62 -5.06
N GLU A 44 13.72 24.09 -3.85
CA GLU A 44 14.43 22.89 -3.40
C GLU A 44 14.06 21.66 -4.25
N ARG A 45 15.04 20.78 -4.45
CA ARG A 45 14.85 19.48 -5.12
C ARG A 45 13.77 18.66 -4.40
N THR A 46 12.95 17.93 -5.17
CA THR A 46 11.90 17.05 -4.64
C THR A 46 12.49 15.88 -3.83
N LEU A 47 13.63 15.36 -4.26
CA LEU A 47 14.41 14.32 -3.57
C LEU A 47 15.70 14.92 -3.01
N THR A 48 15.69 15.24 -1.71
CA THR A 48 16.89 15.66 -0.98
C THR A 48 17.60 14.44 -0.37
N THR A 49 18.88 14.56 -0.06
CA THR A 49 19.65 13.48 0.59
C THR A 49 18.99 13.00 1.89
N ARG A 50 18.47 13.94 2.70
CA ARG A 50 17.71 13.60 3.91
C ARG A 50 16.45 12.79 3.59
N LYS A 51 15.67 13.19 2.58
CA LYS A 51 14.46 12.45 2.18
C LYS A 51 14.81 11.03 1.75
N ILE A 52 15.87 10.84 0.97
CA ILE A 52 16.33 9.52 0.54
C ILE A 52 16.74 8.66 1.74
N ALA A 53 17.55 9.20 2.67
CA ALA A 53 17.96 8.47 3.87
C ALA A 53 16.74 8.04 4.72
N MET A 54 15.78 8.93 4.90
CA MET A 54 14.57 8.65 5.67
C MET A 54 13.64 7.64 4.97
N ILE A 55 13.55 7.68 3.64
CA ILE A 55 12.87 6.62 2.87
C ILE A 55 13.49 5.26 3.20
N GLY A 56 14.82 5.16 3.20
CA GLY A 56 15.53 3.92 3.57
C GLY A 56 15.19 3.42 4.97
N VAL A 57 15.25 4.29 5.98
CA VAL A 57 14.91 3.95 7.37
C VAL A 57 13.46 3.49 7.50
N PHE A 58 12.51 4.23 6.94
CA PHE A 58 11.09 3.86 7.02
C PHE A 58 10.79 2.59 6.22
N SER A 59 11.49 2.34 5.11
CA SER A 59 11.35 1.10 4.33
C SER A 59 11.81 -0.11 5.15
N ALA A 60 12.92 0.01 5.87
CA ALA A 60 13.40 -1.07 6.74
C ALA A 60 12.39 -1.39 7.84
N ILE A 61 11.81 -0.37 8.49
CA ILE A 61 10.77 -0.58 9.52
C ILE A 61 9.51 -1.18 8.88
N ALA A 62 9.09 -0.70 7.71
CA ALA A 62 7.91 -1.20 7.00
C ALA A 62 8.04 -2.70 6.67
N VAL A 63 9.22 -3.15 6.25
CA VAL A 63 9.49 -4.57 5.97
C VAL A 63 9.36 -5.41 7.22
N ILE A 64 9.96 -4.98 8.34
CA ILE A 64 9.87 -5.71 9.61
C ILE A 64 8.39 -5.89 9.99
N LEU A 65 7.59 -4.81 9.91
CA LEU A 65 6.16 -4.88 10.20
C LEU A 65 5.39 -5.74 9.19
N HIS A 66 5.80 -5.75 7.93
CA HIS A 66 5.18 -6.60 6.90
C HIS A 66 5.50 -8.08 7.11
N MET A 67 6.70 -8.40 7.60
CA MET A 67 7.08 -9.80 7.91
C MET A 67 6.25 -10.38 9.04
N LEU A 68 5.67 -9.53 9.90
CA LEU A 68 4.75 -9.89 10.99
C LEU A 68 3.28 -9.94 10.51
N ASP A 69 3.05 -10.17 9.21
CA ASP A 69 1.72 -10.38 8.66
C ASP A 69 0.99 -11.56 9.31
N PHE A 70 -0.34 -11.44 9.45
CA PHE A 70 -1.20 -12.50 9.98
C PHE A 70 -2.49 -12.60 9.16
N PRO A 71 -3.06 -13.81 9.00
CA PRO A 71 -4.34 -13.99 8.33
C PRO A 71 -5.49 -13.38 9.14
N ILE A 72 -6.52 -12.90 8.45
CA ILE A 72 -7.73 -12.36 9.10
C ILE A 72 -8.84 -13.41 9.15
N PRO A 73 -9.62 -13.51 10.26
CA PRO A 73 -10.54 -14.62 10.48
C PRO A 73 -11.77 -14.65 9.55
N PHE A 74 -12.09 -13.53 8.89
CA PHE A 74 -13.27 -13.39 8.03
C PHE A 74 -12.95 -13.42 6.53
N ALA A 75 -11.71 -13.74 6.14
CA ALA A 75 -11.29 -13.84 4.74
C ALA A 75 -10.38 -15.05 4.51
N PRO A 76 -10.26 -15.53 3.26
CA PRO A 76 -9.31 -16.58 2.90
C PRO A 76 -7.86 -16.27 3.31
N GLU A 77 -7.05 -17.31 3.56
CA GLU A 77 -5.69 -17.18 4.14
C GLU A 77 -4.69 -16.35 3.32
N PHE A 78 -4.93 -16.19 2.01
CA PHE A 78 -4.11 -15.32 1.17
C PHE A 78 -4.34 -13.83 1.44
N TYR A 79 -5.42 -13.45 2.13
CA TYR A 79 -5.62 -12.11 2.67
C TYR A 79 -4.99 -11.98 4.04
N LYS A 80 -3.92 -11.20 4.10
CA LYS A 80 -3.18 -10.94 5.33
C LYS A 80 -3.25 -9.48 5.74
N MET A 81 -3.24 -9.27 7.04
CA MET A 81 -3.14 -7.95 7.65
C MET A 81 -1.74 -7.75 8.22
N ASP A 82 -1.25 -6.52 8.08
CA ASP A 82 0.05 -6.07 8.55
C ASP A 82 -0.03 -4.56 8.85
N PHE A 83 0.99 -4.03 9.52
CA PHE A 83 1.05 -2.61 9.91
C PHE A 83 2.07 -1.82 9.10
N SER A 84 2.50 -2.31 7.94
CA SER A 84 3.66 -1.76 7.21
C SER A 84 3.41 -0.40 6.55
N GLU A 85 2.16 -0.02 6.32
CA GLU A 85 1.78 1.30 5.79
C GLU A 85 1.91 2.39 6.85
N LEU A 86 2.08 2.04 8.13
CA LEU A 86 2.29 2.99 9.20
C LEU A 86 3.59 3.80 9.00
N PRO A 87 4.78 3.18 8.86
CA PRO A 87 6.00 3.87 8.45
C PRO A 87 5.85 4.69 7.17
N ALA A 88 5.16 4.14 6.16
CA ALA A 88 4.97 4.82 4.88
C ALA A 88 4.14 6.11 5.03
N LEU A 89 3.05 6.07 5.81
CA LEU A 89 2.21 7.24 6.05
C LEU A 89 2.92 8.31 6.88
N ILE A 90 3.70 7.91 7.90
CA ILE A 90 4.53 8.85 8.68
C ILE A 90 5.55 9.53 7.76
N GLY A 91 6.26 8.74 6.95
CA GLY A 91 7.21 9.23 5.97
C GLY A 91 6.56 10.17 4.95
N ALA A 92 5.33 9.85 4.53
CA ALA A 92 4.57 10.67 3.60
C ALA A 92 4.14 12.01 4.21
N PHE A 93 3.70 12.04 5.46
CA PHE A 93 3.36 13.29 6.14
C PHE A 93 4.59 14.18 6.38
N ALA A 94 5.75 13.58 6.66
CA ALA A 94 6.99 14.34 6.83
C ALA A 94 7.56 14.84 5.49
N PHE A 95 7.66 13.98 4.48
CA PHE A 95 8.46 14.21 3.28
C PHE A 95 7.66 14.30 1.97
N GLY A 96 6.36 14.03 1.99
CA GLY A 96 5.45 14.15 0.85
C GLY A 96 5.11 12.83 0.16
N PRO A 97 4.17 12.86 -0.81
CA PRO A 97 3.66 11.69 -1.53
C PRO A 97 4.73 10.81 -2.19
N VAL A 98 5.82 11.38 -2.70
CA VAL A 98 6.91 10.59 -3.32
C VAL A 98 7.57 9.71 -2.27
N ALA A 99 7.74 10.18 -1.03
CA ALA A 99 8.27 9.32 0.03
C ALA A 99 7.32 8.15 0.31
N ALA A 100 6.00 8.38 0.27
CA ALA A 100 5.01 7.34 0.48
C ALA A 100 5.18 6.18 -0.51
N VAL A 101 5.18 6.50 -1.81
CA VAL A 101 5.29 5.50 -2.88
C VAL A 101 6.65 4.79 -2.84
N MET A 102 7.72 5.53 -2.59
CA MET A 102 9.07 4.94 -2.52
C MET A 102 9.25 4.02 -1.31
N ILE A 103 8.73 4.38 -0.14
CA ILE A 103 8.75 3.51 1.05
C ILE A 103 7.96 2.23 0.78
N GLU A 104 6.76 2.37 0.20
CA GLU A 104 5.90 1.25 -0.15
C GLU A 104 6.56 0.31 -1.18
N PHE A 105 7.22 0.87 -2.19
CA PHE A 105 7.92 0.10 -3.21
C PHE A 105 9.14 -0.63 -2.63
N CYS A 106 10.00 0.07 -1.89
CA CYS A 106 11.16 -0.52 -1.25
C CYS A 106 10.76 -1.61 -0.24
N LYS A 107 9.64 -1.42 0.47
CA LYS A 107 9.06 -2.45 1.33
C LYS A 107 8.79 -3.74 0.56
N ILE A 108 8.09 -3.65 -0.57
CA ILE A 108 7.72 -4.85 -1.35
C ILE A 108 8.95 -5.53 -1.94
N ILE A 109 9.92 -4.78 -2.46
CA ILE A 109 11.17 -5.37 -2.95
C ILE A 109 11.87 -6.14 -1.84
N LEU A 110 12.07 -5.51 -0.67
CA LEU A 110 12.77 -6.14 0.44
C LEU A 110 12.00 -7.35 0.98
N LYS A 111 10.67 -7.27 1.07
CA LYS A 111 9.80 -8.41 1.41
C LYS A 111 10.00 -9.57 0.44
N LEU A 112 9.99 -9.30 -0.87
CA LEU A 112 10.22 -10.32 -1.90
C LEU A 112 11.60 -10.97 -1.77
N LEU A 113 12.63 -10.19 -1.42
CA LEU A 113 13.99 -10.72 -1.21
C LEU A 113 14.09 -11.61 0.03
N PHE A 114 13.38 -11.30 1.12
CA PHE A 114 13.46 -12.06 2.38
C PHE A 114 12.48 -13.23 2.48
N LYS A 115 11.23 -13.05 2.03
CA LYS A 115 10.12 -14.02 2.20
C LYS A 115 9.68 -14.66 0.87
N GLY A 116 10.08 -14.10 -0.27
CA GLY A 116 9.58 -14.50 -1.57
C GLY A 116 8.12 -14.08 -1.80
N THR A 117 7.49 -14.72 -2.78
CA THR A 117 6.05 -14.58 -3.06
C THR A 117 5.36 -15.92 -2.91
N SER A 118 4.17 -15.90 -2.29
CA SER A 118 3.28 -17.06 -2.15
C SER A 118 2.00 -16.89 -2.95
N THR A 119 1.96 -15.89 -3.85
CA THR A 119 0.76 -15.46 -4.60
C THR A 119 1.08 -15.11 -6.04
N ALA A 120 2.16 -15.66 -6.60
CA ALA A 120 2.67 -15.33 -7.93
C ALA A 120 2.76 -13.80 -8.18
N PHE A 121 3.29 -13.06 -7.20
CA PHE A 121 3.37 -11.58 -7.15
C PHE A 121 2.04 -10.82 -7.08
N VAL A 122 0.87 -11.47 -7.19
CA VAL A 122 -0.43 -10.78 -7.17
C VAL A 122 -0.70 -10.13 -5.83
N GLY A 123 -0.41 -10.82 -4.73
CA GLY A 123 -0.53 -10.26 -3.37
C GLY A 123 0.47 -9.13 -3.13
N ASP A 124 1.66 -9.20 -3.72
CA ASP A 124 2.69 -8.16 -3.64
C ASP A 124 2.26 -6.88 -4.37
N LEU A 125 1.71 -7.03 -5.58
CA LEU A 125 1.10 -5.95 -6.34
C LEU A 125 -0.10 -5.37 -5.58
N ALA A 126 -0.98 -6.24 -5.05
CA ALA A 126 -2.16 -5.84 -4.31
C ALA A 126 -1.78 -4.98 -3.10
N ASN A 127 -0.80 -5.42 -2.30
CA ASN A 127 -0.33 -4.66 -1.15
C ASN A 127 0.21 -3.29 -1.58
N PHE A 128 1.05 -3.23 -2.62
CA PHE A 128 1.59 -1.97 -3.13
C PHE A 128 0.51 -1.00 -3.62
N ILE A 129 -0.37 -1.44 -4.53
CA ILE A 129 -1.30 -0.55 -5.21
C ILE A 129 -2.44 -0.10 -4.30
N ILE A 130 -2.94 -1.02 -3.46
CA ILE A 130 -3.98 -0.72 -2.46
C ILE A 130 -3.36 0.19 -1.39
N GLY A 131 -2.15 -0.11 -0.91
CA GLY A 131 -1.40 0.77 0.00
C GLY A 131 -1.21 2.18 -0.58
N CYS A 132 -0.78 2.29 -1.84
CA CYS A 132 -0.65 3.59 -2.50
C CYS A 132 -1.99 4.33 -2.67
N SER A 133 -3.09 3.60 -2.90
CA SER A 133 -4.44 4.19 -2.99
C SER A 133 -4.91 4.79 -1.65
N PHE A 134 -4.36 4.35 -0.53
CA PHE A 134 -4.52 4.99 0.78
C PHE A 134 -3.54 6.17 0.95
N LEU A 135 -2.25 5.90 0.74
CA LEU A 135 -1.16 6.80 1.06
C LEU A 135 -1.17 8.09 0.22
N LEU A 136 -1.45 7.99 -1.08
CA LEU A 136 -1.46 9.15 -1.98
C LEU A 136 -2.52 10.19 -1.59
N PRO A 137 -3.84 9.88 -1.59
CA PRO A 137 -4.84 10.89 -1.21
C PRO A 137 -4.60 11.43 0.20
N ALA A 138 -4.21 10.59 1.17
CA ALA A 138 -3.94 11.04 2.53
C ALA A 138 -2.79 12.04 2.59
N SER A 139 -1.65 11.71 1.96
CA SER A 139 -0.46 12.56 1.95
C SER A 139 -0.62 13.81 1.11
N ILE A 140 -1.37 13.75 0.00
CA ILE A 140 -1.64 14.90 -0.86
C ILE A 140 -2.49 15.94 -0.11
N ILE A 141 -3.58 15.52 0.53
CA ILE A 141 -4.43 16.42 1.33
C ILE A 141 -3.60 17.10 2.44
N TYR A 142 -2.75 16.33 3.11
CA TYR A 142 -1.88 16.87 4.14
C TYR A 142 -0.80 17.81 3.59
N LEU A 143 -0.20 17.48 2.43
CA LEU A 143 0.86 18.25 1.78
C LEU A 143 0.42 19.69 1.53
N PHE A 144 -0.77 19.90 0.96
CA PHE A 144 -1.26 21.24 0.61
C PHE A 144 -1.56 22.13 1.82
N ARG A 145 -1.87 21.55 2.98
CA ARG A 145 -2.16 22.28 4.22
C ARG A 145 -1.84 21.42 5.45
N LYS A 146 -0.61 21.54 5.94
CA LYS A 146 -0.08 20.74 7.05
C LYS A 146 -0.65 21.17 8.40
N ASN A 147 -1.73 20.52 8.85
CA ASN A 147 -2.28 20.67 10.19
C ASN A 147 -3.01 19.38 10.63
N LYS A 148 -3.37 19.30 11.93
CA LYS A 148 -4.03 18.10 12.48
C LYS A 148 -5.37 17.79 11.81
N LYS A 149 -6.15 18.82 11.45
CA LYS A 149 -7.45 18.65 10.78
C LYS A 149 -7.28 17.94 9.43
N ASN A 150 -6.31 18.39 8.63
CA ASN A 150 -6.07 17.82 7.31
C ASN A 150 -5.34 16.48 7.36
N ALA A 151 -4.58 16.19 8.43
CA ALA A 151 -4.08 14.84 8.66
C ALA A 151 -5.25 13.86 8.87
N ILE A 152 -6.24 14.23 9.69
CA ILE A 152 -7.45 13.41 9.92
C ILE A 152 -8.27 13.27 8.63
N ILE A 153 -8.55 14.38 7.94
CA ILE A 153 -9.29 14.35 6.66
C ILE A 153 -8.55 13.50 5.64
N GLY A 154 -7.23 13.64 5.52
CA GLY A 154 -6.40 12.83 4.64
C GLY A 154 -6.53 11.35 4.95
N CYS A 155 -6.41 10.95 6.22
CA CYS A 155 -6.57 9.57 6.66
C CYS A 155 -7.96 9.00 6.35
N VAL A 156 -9.03 9.78 6.59
CA VAL A 156 -10.41 9.35 6.29
C VAL A 156 -10.60 9.19 4.80
N VAL A 157 -10.22 10.19 3.99
CA VAL A 157 -10.35 10.13 2.53
C VAL A 157 -9.51 8.99 1.98
N GLY A 158 -8.27 8.82 2.43
CA GLY A 158 -7.43 7.72 2.01
C GLY A 158 -8.02 6.36 2.35
N THR A 159 -8.59 6.19 3.54
CA THR A 159 -9.22 4.92 3.93
C THR A 159 -10.42 4.61 3.04
N LEU A 160 -11.25 5.61 2.74
CA LEU A 160 -12.40 5.46 1.85
C LEU A 160 -11.96 5.14 0.40
N VAL A 161 -10.96 5.86 -0.11
CA VAL A 161 -10.40 5.59 -1.45
C VAL A 161 -9.84 4.18 -1.50
N MET A 162 -9.05 3.76 -0.51
CA MET A 162 -8.51 2.41 -0.43
C MET A 162 -9.60 1.34 -0.35
N THR A 163 -10.67 1.60 0.39
CA THR A 163 -11.79 0.66 0.50
C THR A 163 -12.50 0.53 -0.85
N VAL A 164 -12.91 1.63 -1.47
CA VAL A 164 -13.64 1.61 -2.75
C VAL A 164 -12.75 1.06 -3.88
N PHE A 165 -11.57 1.64 -4.06
CA PHE A 165 -10.63 1.23 -5.10
C PHE A 165 -10.14 -0.20 -4.86
N GLY A 166 -9.71 -0.54 -3.65
CA GLY A 166 -9.19 -1.86 -3.32
C GLY A 166 -10.24 -2.96 -3.49
N THR A 167 -11.50 -2.71 -3.13
CA THR A 167 -12.60 -3.65 -3.37
C THR A 167 -12.89 -3.82 -4.86
N ALA A 168 -13.01 -2.72 -5.61
CA ALA A 168 -13.26 -2.79 -7.05
C ALA A 168 -12.11 -3.46 -7.80
N PHE A 169 -10.87 -3.08 -7.51
CA PHE A 169 -9.67 -3.63 -8.14
C PHE A 169 -9.46 -5.11 -7.80
N ASN A 170 -9.83 -5.54 -6.57
CA ASN A 170 -9.85 -6.96 -6.24
C ASN A 170 -10.83 -7.74 -7.10
N ALA A 171 -12.07 -7.28 -7.21
CA ALA A 171 -13.11 -7.97 -7.95
C ALA A 171 -12.82 -8.03 -9.46
N VAL A 172 -12.33 -6.94 -10.04
CA VAL A 172 -12.18 -6.79 -11.50
C VAL A 172 -10.85 -7.35 -12.01
N TYR A 173 -9.76 -7.26 -11.23
CA TYR A 173 -8.43 -7.59 -11.73
C TYR A 173 -7.66 -8.56 -10.83
N LEU A 174 -7.51 -8.31 -9.53
CA LEU A 174 -6.61 -9.14 -8.70
C LEU A 174 -7.10 -10.58 -8.53
N LEU A 175 -8.38 -10.80 -8.23
CA LEU A 175 -8.92 -12.15 -8.06
C LEU A 175 -8.93 -12.95 -9.38
N PRO A 176 -9.40 -12.38 -10.52
CA PRO A 176 -9.24 -13.03 -11.82
C PRO A 176 -7.78 -13.34 -12.17
N LYS A 177 -6.85 -12.41 -11.93
CA LYS A 177 -5.45 -12.63 -12.24
C LYS A 177 -4.80 -13.67 -11.33
N PHE A 178 -5.18 -13.70 -10.06
CA PHE A 178 -4.78 -14.74 -9.12
C PHE A 178 -5.26 -16.13 -9.59
N ALA A 179 -6.52 -16.26 -10.00
CA ALA A 179 -7.06 -17.49 -10.57
C ALA A 179 -6.30 -17.96 -11.82
N GLU A 180 -6.02 -17.02 -12.74
CA GLU A 180 -5.28 -17.26 -13.98
C GLU A 180 -3.86 -17.79 -13.71
N LEU A 181 -3.10 -17.11 -12.84
CA LEU A 181 -1.70 -17.48 -12.56
C LEU A 181 -1.58 -18.80 -11.78
N TYR A 182 -2.59 -19.17 -10.99
CA TYR A 182 -2.64 -20.46 -10.30
C TYR A 182 -3.30 -21.57 -11.13
N GLY A 183 -3.81 -21.27 -12.33
CA GLY A 183 -4.53 -22.21 -13.17
C GLY A 183 -5.78 -22.79 -12.49
N MET A 184 -6.39 -22.03 -11.58
CA MET A 184 -7.54 -22.49 -10.79
C MET A 184 -8.83 -21.79 -11.21
N PRO A 185 -9.99 -22.47 -11.14
CA PRO A 185 -11.28 -21.81 -11.37
C PRO A 185 -11.53 -20.70 -10.35
N LEU A 186 -12.10 -19.57 -10.81
CA LEU A 186 -12.54 -18.49 -9.92
C LEU A 186 -13.52 -18.99 -8.86
N ASP A 187 -14.38 -19.95 -9.22
CA ASP A 187 -15.35 -20.55 -8.28
C ASP A 187 -14.68 -21.27 -7.12
N SER A 188 -13.48 -21.83 -7.32
CA SER A 188 -12.71 -22.43 -6.23
C SER A 188 -12.27 -21.38 -5.21
N ILE A 189 -11.89 -20.18 -5.67
CA ILE A 189 -11.54 -19.07 -4.78
C ILE A 189 -12.78 -18.57 -4.03
N VAL A 190 -13.91 -18.45 -4.72
CA VAL A 190 -15.19 -18.10 -4.10
C VAL A 190 -15.58 -19.14 -3.04
N GLY A 191 -15.37 -20.43 -3.31
CA GLY A 191 -15.60 -21.52 -2.38
C GLY A 191 -14.79 -21.40 -1.08
N LEU A 192 -13.53 -20.95 -1.16
CA LEU A 192 -12.71 -20.66 0.03
C LEU A 192 -13.34 -19.55 0.89
N GLY A 193 -13.90 -18.51 0.25
CA GLY A 193 -14.64 -17.46 0.96
C GLY A 193 -15.97 -17.96 1.53
N HIS A 194 -16.71 -18.76 0.77
CA HIS A 194 -18.01 -19.31 1.18
C HIS A 194 -17.91 -20.17 2.44
N ALA A 195 -16.84 -20.96 2.56
CA ALA A 195 -16.57 -21.78 3.74
C ALA A 195 -16.41 -20.95 5.04
N ILE A 196 -16.00 -19.69 4.92
CA ILE A 196 -15.82 -18.76 6.04
C ILE A 196 -17.11 -17.96 6.28
N ASN A 197 -17.75 -17.50 5.22
CA ASN A 197 -19.00 -16.74 5.26
C ASN A 197 -19.94 -17.22 4.14
N PRO A 198 -21.06 -17.90 4.49
CA PRO A 198 -22.03 -18.40 3.51
C PRO A 198 -22.67 -17.33 2.61
N SER A 199 -22.54 -16.05 2.96
CA SER A 199 -23.01 -14.93 2.12
C SER A 199 -22.12 -14.68 0.89
N ILE A 200 -20.91 -15.27 0.86
CA ILE A 200 -19.98 -15.18 -0.26
C ILE A 200 -20.34 -16.23 -1.30
N ASN A 201 -20.98 -15.81 -2.39
CA ASN A 201 -21.47 -16.70 -3.47
C ASN A 201 -20.92 -16.33 -4.85
N SER A 202 -20.13 -15.26 -4.93
CA SER A 202 -19.51 -14.73 -6.14
C SER A 202 -18.26 -13.94 -5.81
N VAL A 203 -17.44 -13.65 -6.82
CA VAL A 203 -16.26 -12.76 -6.72
C VAL A 203 -16.64 -11.40 -6.14
N THR A 204 -17.77 -10.84 -6.56
CA THR A 204 -18.26 -9.54 -6.07
C THR A 204 -18.59 -9.59 -4.58
N THR A 205 -19.31 -10.62 -4.14
CA THR A 205 -19.63 -10.79 -2.71
C THR A 205 -18.37 -11.10 -1.88
N LEU A 206 -17.38 -11.80 -2.44
CA LEU A 206 -16.09 -12.01 -1.78
C LEU A 206 -15.37 -10.67 -1.59
N ALA A 207 -15.31 -9.84 -2.63
CA ALA A 207 -14.73 -8.51 -2.52
C ALA A 207 -15.51 -7.61 -1.52
N LEU A 208 -16.83 -7.71 -1.47
CA LEU A 208 -17.66 -6.91 -0.58
C LEU A 208 -17.54 -7.34 0.89
N PHE A 209 -17.54 -8.64 1.17
CA PHE A 209 -17.58 -9.17 2.55
C PHE A 209 -16.21 -9.50 3.13
N ALA A 210 -15.18 -9.69 2.31
CA ALA A 210 -13.81 -9.90 2.78
C ALA A 210 -12.93 -8.66 2.55
N VAL A 211 -12.84 -8.19 1.30
CA VAL A 211 -11.88 -7.14 0.92
C VAL A 211 -12.27 -5.78 1.48
N ALA A 212 -13.54 -5.39 1.38
CA ALA A 212 -13.97 -4.06 1.84
C ALA A 212 -13.78 -3.89 3.36
N PRO A 213 -14.23 -4.83 4.22
CA PRO A 213 -14.01 -4.74 5.66
C PRO A 213 -12.53 -4.79 6.03
N MET A 214 -11.74 -5.62 5.36
CA MET A 214 -10.30 -5.69 5.56
C MET A 214 -9.63 -4.34 5.26
N ASN A 215 -9.95 -3.72 4.13
CA ASN A 215 -9.38 -2.42 3.75
C ASN A 215 -9.83 -1.31 4.71
N LEU A 216 -11.10 -1.29 5.10
CA LEU A 216 -11.61 -0.32 6.08
C LEU A 216 -10.88 -0.47 7.43
N MET A 217 -10.69 -1.70 7.89
CA MET A 217 -9.96 -2.01 9.11
C MET A 217 -8.49 -1.63 9.00
N LYS A 218 -7.82 -2.01 7.91
CA LYS A 218 -6.41 -1.70 7.66
C LYS A 218 -6.17 -0.19 7.64
N GLY A 219 -6.94 0.54 6.83
CA GLY A 219 -6.82 1.99 6.72
C GLY A 219 -7.18 2.71 8.02
N GLY A 220 -8.22 2.26 8.72
CA GLY A 220 -8.63 2.80 10.01
C GLY A 220 -7.57 2.63 11.10
N ILE A 221 -7.05 1.42 11.26
CA ILE A 221 -6.03 1.10 12.27
C ILE A 221 -4.74 1.88 11.99
N VAL A 222 -4.22 1.83 10.76
CA VAL A 222 -3.02 2.59 10.37
C VAL A 222 -3.23 4.08 10.62
N SER A 223 -4.39 4.62 10.23
CA SER A 223 -4.73 6.02 10.47
C SER A 223 -4.74 6.38 11.96
N ILE A 224 -5.40 5.59 12.80
CA ILE A 224 -5.49 5.84 14.25
C ILE A 224 -4.08 5.85 14.87
N VAL A 225 -3.29 4.81 14.59
CA VAL A 225 -1.94 4.69 15.17
C VAL A 225 -1.04 5.82 14.67
N THR A 226 -1.07 6.16 13.38
CA THR A 226 -0.31 7.31 12.85
C THR A 226 -0.71 8.61 13.55
N MET A 227 -2.00 8.86 13.77
CA MET A 227 -2.46 10.08 14.43
C MET A 227 -1.97 10.22 15.89
N LEU A 228 -1.69 9.11 16.57
CA LEU A 228 -1.14 9.10 17.93
C LEU A 228 0.37 9.41 17.97
N ILE A 229 1.12 9.05 16.93
CA ILE A 229 2.59 9.10 16.94
C ILE A 229 3.19 10.20 16.06
N TYR A 230 2.53 10.61 14.96
CA TYR A 230 3.18 11.45 13.94
C TYR A 230 3.66 12.81 14.49
N LYS A 231 2.90 13.42 15.43
CA LYS A 231 3.31 14.68 16.06
C LYS A 231 4.53 14.51 16.97
N LYS A 232 4.65 13.37 17.66
CA LYS A 232 5.80 13.08 18.52
C LYS A 232 7.08 12.91 17.70
N LEU A 233 6.94 12.42 16.46
CA LEU A 233 8.05 12.25 15.53
C LEU A 233 8.39 13.53 14.77
N SER A 234 7.47 14.50 14.66
CA SER A 234 7.69 15.73 13.90
C SER A 234 8.96 16.51 14.28
N PRO A 235 9.35 16.67 15.56
CA PRO A 235 10.57 17.38 15.95
C PRO A 235 11.86 16.65 15.52
N ILE A 236 11.82 15.33 15.37
CA ILE A 236 12.96 14.51 14.95
C ILE A 236 13.09 14.55 13.42
N LEU A 237 11.95 14.54 12.73
CA LEU A 237 11.87 14.49 11.27
C LEU A 237 12.12 15.86 10.62
N HIS A 238 11.75 16.93 11.30
CA HIS A 238 12.06 18.29 10.89
C HIS A 238 13.19 18.81 11.75
N SER A 239 14.40 18.92 11.18
CA SER A 239 15.46 19.70 11.82
C SER A 239 14.92 21.08 12.14
N LYS A 240 15.01 21.48 13.41
CA LYS A 240 14.96 22.90 13.76
C LYS A 240 16.00 23.59 12.87
N LYS A 241 15.56 24.61 12.14
CA LYS A 241 16.46 25.69 11.77
C LYS A 241 16.72 26.51 13.02
#